data_AF-A0A846XMP8-F1
#
_entry.id   AF-A0A846XMP8-F1
#
_cell.length_a   1.000
_cell.length_b   1.000
_cell.length_c   1.000
_cell.angle_alpha   90.00
_cell.angle_beta   90.00
_cell.angle_gamma   90.00
#
_symmetry.space_group_name_H-M   'P 1'
#
loop_
_entity.id
_entity.type
_entity.pdbx_description
1 polymer ?
#
loop_
_entity_poly.entity_id
_entity_poly.type
_entity_poly.pdbx_seq_one_letter_code
_entity_poly.pdbx_strand_id
1 'polypeptide(L)'
;MSSHHQIFIDTDAEESALIESIQTITGSRPRTQQVLDGATLRAFIFDNTVVELEMSHEYEDDLGIPFSKYPIVITVRDLNSNRTREESTARWLLDKVCSITGSHGILVEDLQRMLERR
;
A
#
# COMPACT_ATOMS: atom_id res chain seq x y z
N MET A 1 2.59 -14.68 7.44
CA MET A 1 3.24 -13.74 6.52
C MET A 1 2.27 -13.42 5.41
N SER A 2 1.95 -12.14 5.20
CA SER A 2 1.06 -11.72 4.12
C SER A 2 1.66 -12.14 2.78
N SER A 3 0.85 -12.77 1.93
CA SER A 3 1.24 -13.22 0.60
C SER A 3 1.26 -12.08 -0.42
N HIS A 4 1.33 -10.81 0.00
CA HIS A 4 1.21 -9.63 -0.87
C HIS A 4 2.21 -8.54 -0.48
N HIS A 5 2.61 -7.72 -1.44
CA HIS A 5 3.45 -6.55 -1.16
C HIS A 5 2.61 -5.45 -0.54
N GLN A 6 3.07 -4.91 0.58
CA GLN A 6 2.39 -3.87 1.33
C GLN A 6 3.29 -2.65 1.49
N ILE A 7 2.66 -1.49 1.40
CA ILE A 7 3.27 -0.18 1.59
C ILE A 7 2.58 0.48 2.77
N PHE A 8 3.35 0.86 3.78
CA PHE A 8 2.89 1.63 4.93
C PHE A 8 3.20 3.10 4.69
N ILE A 9 2.23 4.00 4.86
CA ILE A 9 2.39 5.43 4.56
C ILE A 9 2.05 6.27 5.78
N ASP A 10 2.92 7.24 6.07
CA ASP A 10 2.74 8.30 7.06
C ASP A 10 2.46 9.60 6.31
N THR A 11 1.20 10.05 6.35
CA THR A 11 0.73 11.23 5.65
C THR A 11 -0.47 11.86 6.35
N ASP A 12 -0.53 13.19 6.30
CA ASP A 12 -1.69 13.98 6.72
C ASP A 12 -2.75 14.13 5.61
N ALA A 13 -2.51 13.52 4.44
CA ALA A 13 -3.42 13.59 3.32
C ALA A 13 -4.76 12.90 3.64
N GLU A 14 -5.87 13.58 3.33
CA GLU A 14 -7.20 13.00 3.44
C GLU A 14 -7.38 11.82 2.46
N GLU A 15 -8.29 10.89 2.79
CA GLU A 15 -8.61 9.73 1.95
C GLU A 15 -8.92 10.14 0.49
N SER A 16 -9.67 11.23 0.31
CA SER A 16 -10.04 11.78 -1.00
C SER A 16 -8.80 12.14 -1.83
N ALA A 17 -7.81 12.81 -1.23
CA ALA A 17 -6.57 13.19 -1.90
C ALA A 17 -5.70 11.98 -2.25
N LEU A 18 -5.68 10.95 -1.40
CA LEU A 18 -4.98 9.70 -1.68
C LEU A 18 -5.64 8.92 -2.81
N ILE A 19 -6.98 8.85 -2.81
CA ILE A 19 -7.74 8.27 -3.92
C ILE A 19 -7.38 8.99 -5.22
N GLU A 20 -7.49 10.32 -5.26
CA GLU A 20 -7.17 11.11 -6.46
C GLU A 20 -5.73 10.92 -6.93
N SER A 21 -4.79 10.82 -6.00
CA SER A 21 -3.39 10.52 -6.29
C SER A 21 -3.24 9.15 -6.96
N ILE A 22 -3.82 8.11 -6.36
CA ILE A 22 -3.76 6.74 -6.92
C ILE A 22 -4.51 6.66 -8.26
N GLN A 23 -5.65 7.36 -8.42
CA GLN A 23 -6.35 7.45 -9.70
C GLN A 23 -5.46 8.08 -10.78
N THR A 24 -4.76 9.16 -10.43
CA THR A 24 -3.84 9.86 -11.33
C THR A 24 -2.67 8.96 -11.74
N ILE A 25 -2.11 8.22 -10.78
CA ILE A 25 -0.98 7.31 -10.99
C ILE A 25 -1.39 6.11 -11.86
N THR A 26 -2.52 5.48 -11.56
CA THR A 26 -2.96 4.21 -12.16
C THR A 26 -3.88 4.38 -13.37
N GLY A 27 -4.38 5.60 -13.62
CA GLY A 27 -5.42 5.87 -14.61
C GLY A 27 -6.76 5.20 -14.32
N SER A 28 -6.94 4.60 -13.14
CA SER A 28 -8.05 3.71 -12.82
C SER A 28 -8.96 4.30 -11.75
N ARG A 29 -10.27 4.08 -11.86
CA ARG A 29 -11.24 4.53 -10.84
C ARG A 29 -11.32 3.54 -9.68
N PRO A 30 -11.49 4.01 -8.44
CA PRO A 30 -11.64 3.13 -7.30
C PRO A 30 -12.96 2.37 -7.40
N ARG A 31 -12.95 1.14 -6.90
CA ARG A 31 -14.13 0.38 -6.54
C ARG A 31 -14.16 0.28 -5.03
N THR A 32 -15.28 0.65 -4.43
CA THR A 32 -15.48 0.45 -3.00
C THR A 32 -15.76 -1.03 -2.75
N GLN A 33 -14.99 -1.63 -1.86
CA GLN A 33 -15.21 -2.97 -1.35
C GLN A 33 -15.42 -2.92 0.16
N GLN A 34 -16.46 -3.61 0.63
CA GLN A 34 -16.63 -3.88 2.05
C GLN A 34 -15.85 -5.14 2.40
N VAL A 35 -15.02 -5.06 3.42
CA VAL A 35 -14.27 -6.21 3.96
C VAL A 35 -15.06 -6.82 5.12
N LEU A 36 -14.77 -8.08 5.42
CA LEU A 36 -15.43 -8.87 6.48
C LEU A 36 -15.40 -8.18 7.85
N ASP A 37 -14.39 -7.37 8.15
CA ASP A 37 -14.25 -6.66 9.43
C ASP A 37 -14.91 -5.27 9.44
N GLY A 38 -15.74 -4.95 8.44
CA GLY A 38 -16.42 -3.66 8.32
C GLY A 38 -15.51 -2.51 7.82
N ALA A 39 -14.21 -2.77 7.66
CA ALA A 39 -13.29 -1.87 6.99
C ALA A 39 -13.75 -1.62 5.55
N THR A 40 -13.62 -0.37 5.10
CA THR A 40 -13.93 0.00 3.73
C THR A 40 -12.63 0.17 2.95
N LEU A 41 -12.48 -0.61 1.89
CA LEU A 41 -11.33 -0.55 0.99
C LEU A 41 -11.67 0.18 -0.30
N ARG A 42 -10.66 0.84 -0.86
CA ARG A 42 -10.68 1.36 -2.23
C ARG A 42 -9.76 0.52 -3.08
N ALA A 43 -10.34 -0.25 -3.99
CA ALA A 43 -9.60 -1.11 -4.90
C ALA A 43 -9.47 -0.46 -6.29
N PHE A 44 -8.25 -0.40 -6.81
CA PHE A 44 -7.91 0.06 -8.15
C PHE A 44 -7.38 -1.13 -8.94
N ILE A 45 -7.85 -1.28 -10.18
CA ILE A 45 -7.40 -2.37 -11.06
C ILE A 45 -6.82 -1.76 -12.32
N PHE A 46 -5.53 -1.95 -12.53
CA PHE A 46 -4.81 -1.51 -13.72
C PHE A 46 -3.76 -2.57 -14.11
N ASP A 47 -3.58 -2.79 -15.41
CA ASP A 47 -2.54 -3.67 -15.96
C ASP A 47 -2.29 -4.99 -15.17
N ASN A 48 -3.34 -5.78 -14.99
CA ASN A 48 -3.34 -7.03 -14.21
C ASN A 48 -2.87 -6.90 -12.74
N THR A 49 -2.89 -5.71 -12.19
CA THR A 49 -2.56 -5.43 -10.79
C THR A 49 -3.79 -4.90 -10.07
N VAL A 50 -3.98 -5.37 -8.85
CA VAL A 50 -4.94 -4.84 -7.87
C VAL A 50 -4.15 -4.03 -6.86
N VAL A 51 -4.59 -2.80 -6.61
CA VAL A 51 -4.11 -1.93 -5.55
C VAL A 51 -5.25 -1.67 -4.59
N GLU A 52 -5.09 -2.01 -3.33
CA GLU A 52 -6.07 -1.80 -2.28
C GLU A 52 -5.54 -0.76 -1.31
N LEU A 53 -6.33 0.29 -1.07
CA LEU A 53 -6.05 1.32 -0.09
C LEU A 53 -6.91 1.10 1.15
N GLU A 54 -6.25 0.99 2.30
CA GLU A 54 -6.84 0.95 3.63
C GLU A 54 -6.34 2.16 4.44
N MET A 55 -7.26 2.91 5.04
CA MET A 55 -6.94 4.15 5.78
C MET A 55 -6.55 3.90 7.24
N SER A 56 -6.71 2.67 7.71
CA SER A 56 -6.38 2.24 9.07
C SER A 56 -6.09 0.75 9.06
N HIS A 57 -5.19 0.31 9.94
CA HIS A 57 -4.87 -1.10 10.11
C HIS A 57 -4.74 -1.46 11.59
N GLU A 58 -4.81 -2.75 11.90
CA GLU A 58 -4.65 -3.27 13.26
C GLU A 58 -3.25 -3.85 13.53
N TYR A 59 -2.28 -3.68 12.62
CA TYR A 59 -0.88 -4.10 12.89
C TYR A 59 -0.35 -3.45 14.18
N GLU A 60 0.15 -4.28 15.08
CA GLU A 60 0.83 -3.87 16.30
C GLU A 60 2.26 -3.42 16.01
N ASP A 61 2.79 -2.53 16.85
CA ASP A 61 4.21 -2.17 16.82
C ASP A 61 5.05 -3.41 17.20
N ASP A 62 5.90 -3.89 16.28
CA ASP A 62 6.68 -5.11 16.46
C ASP A 62 8.12 -4.94 15.94
N LEU A 63 9.06 -5.69 16.52
CA LEU A 63 10.49 -5.70 16.17
C LEU A 63 11.16 -4.32 16.12
N GLY A 64 10.65 -3.36 16.90
CA GLY A 64 11.13 -1.98 16.93
C GLY A 64 10.64 -1.10 15.77
N ILE A 65 9.67 -1.58 14.98
CA ILE A 65 9.03 -0.86 13.89
C ILE A 65 7.70 -0.29 14.42
N PRO A 66 7.55 1.06 14.45
CA PRO A 66 6.34 1.68 14.94
C PRO A 66 5.27 1.75 13.84
N PHE A 67 4.65 0.60 13.50
CA PHE A 67 3.60 0.53 12.47
C PHE A 67 2.42 1.46 12.77
N SER A 68 2.13 1.72 14.04
CA SER A 68 1.12 2.70 14.49
C SER A 68 1.34 4.11 13.94
N LYS A 69 2.56 4.47 13.52
CA LYS A 69 2.87 5.75 12.86
C LYS A 69 2.56 5.78 11.36
N TYR A 70 2.21 4.64 10.77
CA TYR A 70 1.93 4.51 9.35
C TYR A 70 0.51 3.96 9.14
N PRO A 71 -0.54 4.71 9.53
CA PRO A 71 -1.90 4.18 9.61
C PRO A 71 -2.46 3.70 8.27
N ILE A 72 -1.92 4.21 7.17
CA ILE A 72 -2.39 3.89 5.82
C ILE A 72 -1.59 2.72 5.25
N VAL A 73 -2.31 1.73 4.75
CA VAL A 73 -1.75 0.57 4.05
C VAL A 73 -2.20 0.57 2.61
N ILE A 74 -1.25 0.41 1.70
CA ILE A 74 -1.52 0.09 0.31
C ILE A 74 -1.05 -1.34 0.04
N THR A 75 -1.98 -2.21 -0.31
CA THR A 75 -1.68 -3.60 -0.71
C THR A 75 -1.63 -3.69 -2.23
N VAL A 76 -0.56 -4.27 -2.77
CA VAL A 76 -0.36 -4.49 -4.20
C VAL A 76 -0.36 -5.98 -4.47
N ARG A 77 -1.21 -6.40 -5.40
CA ARG A 77 -1.38 -7.81 -5.78
C ARG A 77 -1.40 -7.97 -7.29
N ASP A 78 -0.53 -8.83 -7.78
CA ASP A 78 -0.56 -9.23 -9.19
C ASP A 78 -1.62 -10.32 -9.42
N LEU A 79 -2.52 -10.12 -10.39
CA LEU A 79 -3.60 -11.08 -10.72
C LEU A 79 -3.06 -12.40 -11.29
N ASN A 80 -1.84 -12.42 -11.81
CA ASN A 80 -1.17 -13.63 -12.27
C ASN A 80 -0.14 -14.14 -11.24
N SER A 81 -0.16 -13.60 -10.01
CA SER A 81 0.78 -13.95 -8.92
C SER A 81 2.26 -13.79 -9.29
N ASN A 82 2.59 -12.88 -10.22
CA ASN A 82 3.97 -12.56 -10.58
C ASN A 82 4.61 -11.67 -9.51
N ARG A 83 5.43 -12.28 -8.65
CA ARG A 83 6.13 -11.62 -7.54
C ARG A 83 7.03 -10.46 -7.96
N THR A 84 7.78 -10.62 -9.05
CA THR A 84 8.68 -9.58 -9.53
C THR A 84 7.91 -8.36 -10.01
N ARG A 85 6.78 -8.56 -10.71
CA ARG A 85 5.91 -7.47 -11.13
C ARG A 85 5.22 -6.83 -9.92
N GLU A 86 4.78 -7.63 -8.96
CA GLU A 86 4.18 -7.13 -7.71
C GLU A 86 5.14 -6.21 -6.95
N GLU A 87 6.40 -6.62 -6.74
CA GLU A 87 7.43 -5.77 -6.09
C GLU A 87 7.69 -4.50 -6.89
N SER A 88 7.90 -4.64 -8.21
CA SER A 88 8.22 -3.52 -9.09
C SER A 88 7.10 -2.47 -9.09
N THR A 89 5.84 -2.93 -9.13
CA THR A 89 4.67 -2.06 -9.06
C THR A 89 4.53 -1.41 -7.69
N ALA A 90 4.74 -2.15 -6.60
CA ALA A 90 4.68 -1.59 -5.25
C ALA A 90 5.74 -0.50 -5.04
N ARG A 91 6.97 -0.74 -5.52
CA ARG A 91 8.06 0.23 -5.43
C ARG A 91 7.78 1.49 -6.26
N TRP A 92 7.29 1.32 -7.48
CA TRP A 92 6.86 2.43 -8.33
C TRP A 92 5.72 3.23 -7.70
N LEU A 93 4.73 2.55 -7.11
CA LEU A 93 3.59 3.20 -6.48
C LEU A 93 4.01 4.00 -5.24
N LEU A 94 4.87 3.43 -4.39
CA LEU A 94 5.44 4.13 -3.23
C LEU A 94 6.14 5.43 -3.65
N ASP A 95 7.04 5.36 -4.63
CA ASP A 95 7.75 6.55 -5.16
C ASP A 95 6.76 7.64 -5.62
N LYS A 96 5.75 7.24 -6.40
CA LYS A 96 4.77 8.19 -6.93
C LYS A 96 3.86 8.79 -5.88
N VAL A 97 3.33 7.98 -4.96
CA VAL A 97 2.45 8.47 -3.90
C VAL A 97 3.21 9.41 -2.98
N CYS A 98 4.41 9.05 -2.53
CA CYS A 98 5.25 9.91 -1.69
C CYS A 98 5.64 11.20 -2.40
N SER A 99 5.99 11.13 -3.69
CA SER A 99 6.31 12.34 -4.47
C SER A 99 5.12 13.29 -4.64
N ILE A 100 3.89 12.78 -4.78
CA ILE A 100 2.69 13.60 -4.98
C ILE A 100 2.21 14.20 -3.65
N THR A 101 2.26 13.43 -2.58
CA THR A 101 1.69 13.82 -1.27
C THR A 101 2.71 14.46 -0.34
N GLY A 102 4.01 14.41 -0.67
CA GLY A 102 5.09 14.83 0.23
C GLY A 102 5.25 13.93 1.46
N SER A 103 4.68 12.72 1.39
CA SER A 103 4.67 11.75 2.49
C SER A 103 5.91 10.88 2.53
N HIS A 104 6.07 10.16 3.63
CA HIS A 104 7.06 9.09 3.76
C HIS A 104 6.34 7.75 3.84
N GLY A 105 6.96 6.71 3.30
CA GLY A 105 6.41 5.38 3.36
C GLY A 105 7.48 4.31 3.40
N ILE A 106 7.07 3.12 3.81
CA ILE A 106 7.91 1.95 3.96
C ILE A 106 7.32 0.81 3.15
N LEU A 107 8.15 0.18 2.31
CA LEU A 107 7.82 -1.06 1.64
C LEU A 107 8.19 -2.24 2.55
N VAL A 108 7.25 -3.15 2.82
CA VAL A 108 7.48 -4.31 3.70
C VAL A 108 8.63 -5.20 3.22
N GLU A 109 8.79 -5.35 1.90
CA GLU A 109 9.92 -6.09 1.31
C GLU A 109 11.28 -5.50 1.73
N ASP A 110 11.39 -4.17 1.85
CA ASP A 110 12.64 -3.54 2.28
C ASP A 110 12.90 -3.79 3.78
N LEU A 111 11.85 -3.83 4.61
CA LEU A 111 11.96 -4.24 6.03
C LEU A 111 12.40 -5.70 6.17
N GLN A 112 11.83 -6.61 5.38
CA GLN A 112 12.20 -8.02 5.39
C GLN A 112 13.67 -8.21 5.03
N ARG A 113 14.13 -7.56 3.96
CA ARG A 113 15.55 -7.58 3.56
C ARG A 113 16.48 -7.00 4.63
N MET A 114 16.04 -6.03 5.42
CA MET A 114 16.81 -5.51 6.56
C MET A 114 16.90 -6.51 7.71
N LEU A 115 15.81 -7.23 8.01
CA LEU A 115 15.76 -8.23 9.08
C LEU A 115 16.54 -9.49 8.73
N GLU A 116 16.49 -9.95 7.48
CA GLU A 116 17.25 -11.11 6.99
C GLU A 116 18.78 -10.90 6.98
N ARG A 117 19.22 -9.64 7.03
CA ARG A 117 20.64 -9.27 7.09
C ARG A 117 21.19 -9.16 8.50
N ARG A 118 20.37 -9.40 9.53
CA ARG A 118 20.79 -9.47 10.94
C ARG A 118 21.10 -10.91 11.34
#